data_AF-A0A437LY07-F1
#
_entry.id   AF-A0A437LY07-F1
#
_cell.length_a   1.000
_cell.length_b   1.000
_cell.length_c   1.000
_cell.angle_alpha   90.00
_cell.angle_beta   90.00
_cell.angle_gamma   90.00
#
_symmetry.space_group_name_H-M   'P 1'
#
loop_
_entity.id
_entity.type
_entity.pdbx_description
1 polymer ?
#
loop_
_entity_poly.entity_id
_entity_poly.type
_entity_poly.pdbx_seq_one_letter_code
_entity_poly.pdbx_strand_id
1 'polypeptide(L)'
;MRDIVDQLIVWHGGRIAGGLAVDRQGTMYFEYAPAWLAAPDTQPTSFALPKTIETFGDAVCKAVFGGLPPAERQRAAIAHNFGLSTNNCFRLLAALGGEVAGALLFLSEGEVPRTALVGNTPCGLAASALAELIETMPLAPMLVGEGGARVSLAGAQDKLPVLLDPSGRIALPREGEASTHLIKREPDHLPGLAANEAFCLALARASGLDALVGEWRQADRPYLLVTRYDRAIGKAGSVERLHQEDFAQALAMTPDPKKGRLGRPHVELRPDWFARRQPTLIQNCSASSMARSSI
;
A
#
# COMPACT_ATOMS: atom_id res chain seq x y z
N MET A 1 18.71 14.66 23.75
CA MET A 1 18.34 13.25 23.49
C MET A 1 16.91 13.27 22.99
N ARG A 2 16.58 12.60 21.88
CA ARG A 2 15.21 12.56 21.36
C ARG A 2 14.35 11.77 22.36
N ASP A 3 13.20 12.30 22.76
CA ASP A 3 12.30 11.65 23.72
C ASP A 3 11.35 10.69 22.98
N ILE A 4 11.94 9.62 22.44
CA ILE A 4 11.22 8.60 21.67
C ILE A 4 10.24 7.87 22.59
N VAL A 5 8.98 7.78 22.16
CA VAL A 5 7.91 7.12 22.92
C VAL A 5 7.47 5.81 22.32
N ASP A 6 7.73 5.58 21.03
CA ASP A 6 7.33 4.37 20.34
C ASP A 6 8.14 4.17 19.05
N GLN A 7 8.23 2.93 18.59
CA GLN A 7 8.97 2.53 17.39
C GLN A 7 8.30 1.36 16.66
N LEU A 8 8.27 1.46 15.33
CA LEU A 8 7.89 0.41 14.40
C LEU A 8 9.13 -0.09 13.65
N ILE A 9 9.25 -1.40 13.52
CA ILE A 9 10.20 -2.06 12.63
C ILE A 9 9.63 -2.04 11.21
N VAL A 10 10.36 -1.41 10.30
CA VAL A 10 10.02 -1.35 8.89
C VAL A 10 10.68 -2.53 8.18
N TRP A 11 9.85 -3.41 7.63
CA TRP A 11 10.26 -4.53 6.80
C TRP A 11 10.10 -4.19 5.32
N HIS A 12 11.00 -4.70 4.49
CA HIS A 12 10.91 -4.62 3.04
C HIS A 12 11.36 -5.95 2.43
N GLY A 13 10.46 -6.60 1.67
CA GLY A 13 10.79 -7.87 1.02
C GLY A 13 11.24 -8.96 2.01
N GLY A 14 10.64 -9.01 3.21
CA GLY A 14 10.95 -10.00 4.24
C GLY A 14 12.23 -9.76 5.05
N ARG A 15 12.91 -8.61 4.86
CA ARG A 15 14.10 -8.20 5.63
C ARG A 15 13.82 -6.90 6.38
N ILE A 16 14.47 -6.70 7.52
CA ILE A 16 14.36 -5.44 8.28
C ILE A 16 15.11 -4.35 7.49
N ALA A 17 14.37 -3.34 7.06
CA ALA A 17 14.92 -2.16 6.41
C ALA A 17 15.37 -1.11 7.43
N GLY A 18 14.63 -0.92 8.53
CA GLY A 18 14.95 0.10 9.50
C GLY A 18 13.94 0.25 10.62
N GLY A 19 14.09 1.30 11.42
CA GLY A 19 13.15 1.70 12.46
C GLY A 19 12.49 3.03 12.12
N LEU A 20 11.16 3.08 12.18
CA LEU A 20 10.39 4.33 12.19
C LEU A 20 10.02 4.60 13.65
N ALA A 21 10.52 5.69 14.21
CA ALA A 21 10.27 6.10 15.60
C ALA A 21 9.43 7.37 15.66
N VAL A 22 8.76 7.59 16.80
CA VAL A 22 8.01 8.81 17.08
C VAL A 22 8.35 9.35 18.48
N ASP A 23 8.45 10.66 18.63
CA ASP A 23 8.62 11.32 19.92
C ASP A 23 7.29 11.78 20.56
N ARG A 24 7.35 12.33 21.78
CA ARG A 24 6.16 12.85 22.50
C ARG A 24 5.40 13.92 21.72
N GLN A 25 6.06 14.64 20.84
CA GLN A 25 5.47 15.70 20.00
C GLN A 25 4.82 15.14 18.72
N GLY A 26 4.95 13.83 18.46
CA GLY A 26 4.45 13.21 17.24
C GLY A 26 5.38 13.39 16.04
N THR A 27 6.63 13.82 16.28
CA THR A 27 7.67 13.96 15.25
C THR A 27 8.18 12.58 14.88
N MET A 28 8.19 12.28 13.57
CA MET A 28 8.68 10.99 13.09
C MET A 28 10.15 11.04 12.71
N TYR A 29 10.84 9.92 12.96
CA TYR A 29 12.24 9.72 12.59
C TYR A 29 12.41 8.35 11.97
N PHE A 30 13.19 8.24 10.89
CA PHE A 30 13.49 6.96 10.27
C PHE A 30 14.99 6.74 10.18
N GLU A 31 15.42 5.54 10.57
CA GLU A 31 16.81 5.11 10.54
C GLU A 31 16.90 3.75 9.84
N TYR A 32 17.81 3.64 8.88
CA TYR A 32 18.09 2.37 8.23
C TYR A 32 18.79 1.41 9.20
N ALA A 33 18.43 0.13 9.12
CA ALA A 33 19.14 -0.91 9.84
C ALA A 33 20.56 -1.07 9.26
N PRO A 34 21.60 -1.25 10.08
CA PRO A 34 22.98 -1.44 9.60
C PRO A 34 23.11 -2.58 8.58
N ALA A 35 22.40 -3.69 8.81
CA ALA A 35 22.37 -4.83 7.89
C ALA A 35 21.71 -4.49 6.53
N TRP A 36 20.73 -3.59 6.51
CA TRP A 36 20.12 -3.10 5.27
C TRP A 36 21.09 -2.22 4.49
N LEU A 37 21.81 -1.32 5.18
CA LEU A 37 22.82 -0.45 4.55
C LEU A 37 23.96 -1.25 3.94
N ALA A 38 24.48 -2.24 4.66
CA ALA A 38 25.61 -3.06 4.24
C ALA A 38 25.28 -4.00 3.05
N ALA A 39 24.02 -4.36 2.87
CA ALA A 39 23.60 -5.28 1.83
C ALA A 39 23.58 -4.60 0.44
N PRO A 40 24.34 -5.08 -0.56
CA PRO A 40 24.42 -4.43 -1.88
C PRO A 40 23.17 -4.68 -2.74
N ASP A 41 22.41 -5.73 -2.44
CA ASP A 41 21.19 -6.14 -3.15
C ASP A 41 19.93 -5.40 -2.68
N THR A 42 20.02 -4.64 -1.58
CA THR A 42 18.87 -3.88 -1.06
C THR A 42 18.80 -2.49 -1.65
N GLN A 43 17.58 -2.08 -1.98
CA GLN A 43 17.27 -0.73 -2.48
C GLN A 43 16.84 0.19 -1.32
N PRO A 44 16.96 1.51 -1.46
CA PRO A 44 16.19 2.49 -0.69
C PRO A 44 14.72 2.09 -0.53
N THR A 45 14.14 2.36 0.64
CA THR A 45 12.70 2.17 0.91
C THR A 45 11.81 3.24 0.27
N SER A 46 12.44 4.31 -0.24
CA SER A 46 11.86 5.34 -1.09
C SER A 46 13.01 6.10 -1.76
N PHE A 47 12.80 6.64 -2.95
CA PHE A 47 13.77 7.55 -3.57
C PHE A 47 14.10 8.78 -2.68
N ALA A 48 13.14 9.22 -1.87
CA ALA A 48 13.33 10.32 -0.91
C ALA A 48 14.14 9.92 0.33
N LEU A 49 14.32 8.63 0.58
CA LEU A 49 15.09 8.06 1.68
C LEU A 49 16.31 7.30 1.13
N PRO A 50 17.36 7.96 0.61
CA PRO A 50 18.54 7.26 0.13
C PRO A 50 19.21 6.45 1.25
N LYS A 51 19.86 5.32 0.94
CA LYS A 51 20.59 4.53 1.93
C LYS A 51 21.75 5.32 2.52
N THR A 52 21.57 5.84 3.74
CA THR A 52 22.56 6.57 4.54
C THR A 52 22.46 6.14 6.00
N ILE A 53 23.52 6.37 6.76
CA ILE A 53 23.56 6.16 8.21
C ILE A 53 22.83 7.27 8.99
N GLU A 54 22.57 8.41 8.35
CA GLU A 54 21.91 9.55 8.98
C GLU A 54 20.41 9.27 9.24
N THR A 55 19.92 9.83 10.35
CA THR A 55 18.49 9.82 10.67
C THR A 55 17.72 10.75 9.75
N PHE A 56 16.64 10.24 9.15
CA PHE A 56 15.67 11.06 8.45
C PHE A 56 14.69 11.70 9.42
N GLY A 57 14.42 12.99 9.24
CA GLY A 57 13.52 13.76 10.09
C GLY A 57 12.06 13.77 9.63
N ASP A 58 11.25 14.51 10.38
CA ASP A 58 9.80 14.51 10.30
C ASP A 58 9.21 14.77 8.91
N ALA A 59 9.69 15.81 8.23
CA ALA A 59 9.09 16.27 6.98
C ALA A 59 9.16 15.19 5.87
N VAL A 60 10.32 14.55 5.72
CA VAL A 60 10.49 13.48 4.73
C VAL A 60 9.79 12.19 5.17
N CYS A 61 9.81 11.87 6.47
CA CYS A 61 9.07 10.71 7.00
C CYS A 61 7.56 10.86 6.76
N LYS A 62 7.00 12.05 6.99
CA LYS A 62 5.60 12.38 6.70
C LYS A 62 5.30 12.34 5.21
N ALA A 63 6.20 12.79 4.35
CA ALA A 63 6.00 12.73 2.91
C ALA A 63 5.97 11.28 2.39
N VAL A 64 6.90 10.44 2.84
CA VAL A 64 7.03 9.06 2.36
C VAL A 64 6.01 8.13 3.01
N PHE A 65 5.94 8.12 4.34
CA PHE A 65 5.07 7.17 5.06
C PHE A 65 3.65 7.69 5.23
N GLY A 66 3.44 9.01 5.18
CA GLY A 66 2.10 9.62 5.31
C GLY A 66 1.14 9.34 4.16
N GLY A 67 1.68 8.96 3.01
CA GLY A 67 0.93 8.52 1.83
C GLY A 67 0.54 7.04 1.83
N LEU A 68 0.92 6.25 2.84
CA LEU A 68 0.55 4.83 2.92
C LEU A 68 -0.79 4.59 3.65
N PRO A 69 -1.12 5.30 4.75
CA PRO A 69 -2.42 5.21 5.39
C PRO A 69 -3.58 5.66 4.50
N PRO A 70 -4.82 5.18 4.77
CA PRO A 70 -6.02 5.63 4.08
C PRO A 70 -6.19 7.16 4.04
N ALA A 71 -6.94 7.67 3.07
CA ALA A 71 -7.14 9.11 2.92
C ALA A 71 -7.89 9.71 4.12
N GLU A 72 -7.75 11.02 4.33
CA GLU A 72 -8.28 11.74 5.51
C GLU A 72 -9.75 11.41 5.83
N ARG A 73 -10.61 11.34 4.80
CA ARG A 73 -12.03 11.00 4.96
C ARG A 73 -12.26 9.61 5.57
N GLN A 74 -11.37 8.66 5.32
CA GLN A 74 -11.41 7.31 5.88
C GLN A 74 -10.73 7.22 7.25
N ARG A 75 -9.82 8.16 7.57
CA ARG A 75 -9.11 8.18 8.85
C ARG A 75 -10.05 8.45 10.02
N ALA A 76 -11.13 9.20 9.83
CA ALA A 76 -12.10 9.47 10.90
C ALA A 76 -12.73 8.18 11.46
N ALA A 77 -13.26 7.32 10.59
CA ALA A 77 -13.84 6.04 10.98
C ALA A 77 -12.81 5.09 11.61
N ILE A 78 -11.61 5.00 11.01
CA ILE A 78 -10.50 4.18 11.51
C ILE A 78 -10.07 4.65 12.90
N ALA A 79 -9.85 5.96 13.06
CA ALA A 79 -9.38 6.55 14.29
C ALA A 79 -10.42 6.39 15.42
N HIS A 80 -11.71 6.52 15.09
CA HIS A 80 -12.79 6.20 16.03
C HIS A 80 -12.71 4.73 16.50
N ASN A 81 -12.58 3.78 15.57
CA ASN A 81 -12.58 2.35 15.90
C ASN A 81 -11.35 1.90 16.69
N PHE A 82 -10.19 2.55 16.52
CA PHE A 82 -8.96 2.25 17.26
C PHE A 82 -8.67 3.20 18.44
N GLY A 83 -9.54 4.19 18.71
CA GLY A 83 -9.29 5.21 19.74
C GLY A 83 -8.05 6.08 19.47
N LEU A 84 -7.76 6.37 18.19
CA LEU A 84 -6.59 7.12 17.75
C LEU A 84 -6.93 8.57 17.38
N SER A 85 -5.92 9.42 17.26
CA SER A 85 -6.06 10.72 16.61
C SER A 85 -6.00 10.54 15.08
N THR A 86 -6.91 11.20 14.35
CA THR A 86 -7.05 11.12 12.88
C THR A 86 -5.79 11.54 12.13
N ASN A 87 -4.97 12.42 12.70
CA ASN A 87 -3.76 12.95 12.08
C ASN A 87 -2.48 12.24 12.52
N ASN A 88 -2.57 11.21 13.37
CA ASN A 88 -1.40 10.48 13.83
C ASN A 88 -1.01 9.36 12.85
N CYS A 89 -0.26 9.74 11.80
CA CYS A 89 0.23 8.81 10.78
C CYS A 89 0.95 7.59 11.37
N PHE A 90 1.82 7.80 12.36
CA PHE A 90 2.55 6.72 13.01
C PHE A 90 1.60 5.68 13.61
N ARG A 91 0.58 6.13 14.35
CA ARG A 91 -0.39 5.23 14.97
C ARG A 91 -1.28 4.51 13.96
N LEU A 92 -1.62 5.16 12.85
CA LEU A 92 -2.33 4.50 11.74
C LEU A 92 -1.47 3.41 11.10
N LEU A 93 -0.16 3.63 10.93
CA LEU A 93 0.76 2.61 10.45
C LEU A 93 0.95 1.48 11.46
N ALA A 94 1.01 1.78 12.75
CA ALA A 94 1.04 0.74 13.80
C ALA A 94 -0.21 -0.16 13.71
N ALA A 95 -1.40 0.44 13.56
CA ALA A 95 -2.65 -0.30 13.47
C ALA A 95 -2.81 -1.06 12.13
N LEU A 96 -2.48 -0.45 10.99
CA LEU A 96 -2.85 -0.92 9.66
C LEU A 96 -1.66 -1.32 8.77
N GLY A 97 -0.43 -1.18 9.24
CA GLY A 97 0.78 -1.35 8.44
C GLY A 97 1.22 -2.79 8.18
N GLY A 98 0.37 -3.79 8.48
CA GLY A 98 0.66 -5.19 8.16
C GLY A 98 0.48 -5.50 6.67
N GLU A 99 -0.28 -4.67 5.97
CA GLU A 99 -0.53 -4.79 4.54
C GLU A 99 -0.73 -3.39 3.92
N VAL A 100 0.33 -2.82 3.32
CA VAL A 100 0.30 -1.53 2.62
C VAL A 100 0.46 -1.65 1.11
N ALA A 101 0.32 -0.52 0.41
CA ALA A 101 0.80 -0.39 -0.96
C ALA A 101 2.30 -0.72 -1.03
N GLY A 102 2.69 -1.54 -2.00
CA GLY A 102 4.07 -1.98 -2.18
C GLY A 102 4.48 -3.14 -1.27
N ALA A 103 5.77 -3.18 -0.94
CA ALA A 103 6.42 -4.29 -0.23
C ALA A 103 6.84 -3.96 1.21
N LEU A 104 6.42 -2.82 1.72
CA LEU A 104 6.70 -2.43 3.10
C LEU A 104 5.76 -3.14 4.07
N LEU A 105 6.23 -3.40 5.28
CA LEU A 105 5.40 -3.73 6.43
C LEU A 105 5.91 -2.94 7.64
N PHE A 106 5.01 -2.52 8.51
CA PHE A 106 5.31 -1.78 9.74
C PHE A 106 4.83 -2.60 10.92
N LEU A 107 5.74 -3.17 11.68
CA LEU A 107 5.42 -4.06 12.79
C LEU A 107 5.95 -3.50 14.10
N SER A 108 5.32 -3.82 15.22
CA SER A 108 5.86 -3.43 16.53
C SER A 108 7.18 -4.15 16.81
N GLU A 109 7.98 -3.63 17.73
CA GLU A 109 9.21 -4.30 18.15
C GLU A 109 8.91 -5.70 18.71
N GLY A 110 9.68 -6.71 18.27
CA GLY A 110 9.45 -8.11 18.62
C GLY A 110 8.43 -8.85 17.74
N GLU A 111 7.62 -8.14 16.96
CA GLU A 111 6.77 -8.76 15.95
C GLU A 111 7.61 -9.15 14.71
N VAL A 112 7.30 -10.32 14.13
CA VAL A 112 7.86 -10.78 12.87
C VAL A 112 6.76 -10.91 11.82
N PRO A 113 7.06 -10.69 10.52
CA PRO A 113 6.08 -10.93 9.47
C PRO A 113 5.60 -12.38 9.56
N ARG A 114 4.30 -12.56 9.82
CA ARG A 114 3.70 -13.88 9.75
C ARG A 114 3.76 -14.34 8.31
N THR A 115 4.53 -15.39 8.05
CA THR A 115 4.48 -16.08 6.77
C THR A 115 3.10 -16.72 6.65
N ALA A 116 2.38 -16.45 5.56
CA ALA A 116 1.19 -17.24 5.25
C ALA A 116 1.58 -18.72 5.30
N LEU A 117 0.85 -19.53 6.08
CA LEU A 117 1.07 -20.97 6.11
C LEU A 117 0.94 -21.48 4.66
N VAL A 118 2.02 -22.02 4.12
CA VAL A 118 2.03 -22.62 2.79
C VAL A 118 0.92 -23.67 2.75
N GLY A 119 -0.02 -23.52 1.81
CA GLY A 119 -1.16 -24.44 1.64
C GLY A 119 -2.49 -23.97 2.21
N ASN A 120 -2.58 -22.78 2.82
CA ASN A 120 -3.86 -22.27 3.29
C ASN A 120 -4.63 -21.59 2.14
N THR A 121 -5.54 -22.32 1.51
CA THR A 121 -6.37 -21.81 0.41
C THR A 121 -7.31 -20.71 0.93
N PRO A 122 -7.44 -19.55 0.23
CA PRO A 122 -8.42 -18.54 0.60
C PRO A 122 -9.83 -19.13 0.60
N CYS A 123 -10.64 -18.77 1.59
CA CYS A 123 -12.03 -19.21 1.68
C CYS A 123 -12.95 -18.13 1.11
N GLY A 124 -13.57 -18.41 -0.03
CA GLY A 124 -14.49 -17.48 -0.68
C GLY A 124 -15.74 -17.22 0.16
N LEU A 125 -16.11 -15.94 0.26
CA LEU A 125 -17.32 -15.47 0.92
C LEU A 125 -18.59 -16.03 0.24
N ALA A 126 -19.64 -16.23 1.05
CA ALA A 126 -20.98 -16.42 0.52
C ALA A 126 -21.47 -15.13 -0.16
N ALA A 127 -22.42 -15.25 -1.10
CA ALA A 127 -22.93 -14.10 -1.84
C ALA A 127 -23.53 -13.02 -0.93
N SER A 128 -24.28 -13.41 0.10
CA SER A 128 -24.85 -12.49 1.09
C SER A 128 -23.78 -11.76 1.89
N ALA A 129 -22.73 -12.49 2.33
CA ALA A 129 -21.61 -11.89 3.07
C ALA A 129 -20.81 -10.91 2.19
N LEU A 130 -20.66 -11.20 0.90
CA LEU A 130 -20.04 -10.27 -0.04
C LEU A 130 -20.89 -9.00 -0.25
N ALA A 131 -22.22 -9.15 -0.38
CA ALA A 131 -23.11 -8.00 -0.50
C ALA A 131 -23.05 -7.11 0.75
N GLU A 132 -23.15 -7.69 1.95
CA GLU A 132 -23.01 -6.98 3.22
C GLU A 132 -21.65 -6.28 3.35
N LEU A 133 -20.57 -6.96 2.96
CA LEU A 133 -19.23 -6.39 2.92
C LEU A 133 -19.18 -5.13 2.05
N ILE A 134 -19.71 -5.19 0.82
CA ILE A 134 -19.70 -4.06 -0.10
C ILE A 134 -20.56 -2.89 0.43
N GLU A 135 -21.70 -3.17 1.07
CA GLU A 135 -22.53 -2.13 1.69
C GLU A 135 -21.84 -1.44 2.86
N THR A 136 -21.10 -2.19 3.68
CA THR A 136 -20.50 -1.70 4.92
C THR A 136 -19.13 -1.05 4.73
N MET A 137 -18.48 -1.23 3.57
CA MET A 137 -17.16 -0.64 3.25
C MET A 137 -17.00 0.87 3.59
N PRO A 138 -17.99 1.76 3.37
CA PRO A 138 -17.87 3.17 3.74
C PRO A 138 -17.85 3.41 5.25
N LEU A 139 -18.45 2.51 6.03
CA LEU A 139 -18.59 2.60 7.49
C LEU A 139 -17.42 1.91 8.21
N ALA A 140 -16.93 0.81 7.64
CA ALA A 140 -15.82 0.02 8.16
C ALA A 140 -14.70 -0.11 7.09
N PRO A 141 -14.02 1.00 6.73
CA PRO A 141 -12.96 0.96 5.73
C PRO A 141 -11.87 -0.02 6.18
N MET A 142 -11.41 -0.85 5.24
CA MET A 142 -10.36 -1.86 5.46
C MET A 142 -10.70 -2.97 6.47
N LEU A 143 -11.99 -3.15 6.82
CA LEU A 143 -12.46 -4.16 7.78
C LEU A 143 -11.78 -4.07 9.16
N VAL A 144 -11.57 -2.85 9.66
CA VAL A 144 -11.08 -2.65 11.02
C VAL A 144 -11.93 -3.43 12.02
N GLY A 145 -11.36 -4.49 12.61
CA GLY A 145 -12.00 -5.35 13.61
C GLY A 145 -12.47 -6.71 13.12
N GLU A 146 -12.46 -7.00 11.81
CA GLU A 146 -12.91 -8.27 11.23
C GLU A 146 -11.84 -8.89 10.31
N GLY A 147 -11.69 -10.22 10.33
CA GLY A 147 -10.76 -10.95 9.43
C GLY A 147 -9.26 -10.90 9.79
N GLY A 148 -8.87 -10.14 10.81
CA GLY A 148 -7.54 -10.18 11.44
C GLY A 148 -6.38 -9.57 10.65
N ALA A 149 -6.55 -9.25 9.37
CA ALA A 149 -5.52 -8.56 8.59
C ALA A 149 -5.49 -7.05 8.90
N ARG A 150 -4.29 -6.54 9.16
CA ARG A 150 -4.00 -5.11 9.35
C ARG A 150 -3.73 -4.46 8.00
N VAL A 151 -4.74 -3.85 7.37
CA VAL A 151 -4.65 -3.41 5.96
C VAL A 151 -4.79 -1.90 5.81
N SER A 152 -3.90 -1.31 5.01
CA SER A 152 -3.80 0.13 4.75
C SER A 152 -3.63 0.42 3.27
N LEU A 153 -4.52 1.21 2.67
CA LEU A 153 -4.31 1.71 1.31
C LEU A 153 -4.79 3.14 1.12
N ALA A 154 -3.96 3.99 0.53
CA ALA A 154 -4.26 5.39 0.29
C ALA A 154 -5.10 5.63 -0.97
N GLY A 155 -5.90 6.70 -0.96
CA GLY A 155 -6.74 7.09 -2.08
C GLY A 155 -8.11 7.53 -1.58
N ALA A 156 -8.81 8.35 -2.36
CA ALA A 156 -10.10 8.84 -1.94
C ALA A 156 -11.11 7.68 -1.87
N GLN A 157 -11.33 6.96 -2.98
CA GLN A 157 -12.37 5.93 -3.09
C GLN A 157 -12.25 4.81 -2.06
N ASP A 158 -13.40 4.30 -1.60
CA ASP A 158 -13.47 3.15 -0.72
C ASP A 158 -12.99 1.91 -1.46
N LYS A 159 -11.87 1.39 -0.97
CA LYS A 159 -11.23 0.21 -1.52
C LYS A 159 -10.90 -0.78 -0.45
N LEU A 160 -11.00 -2.05 -0.79
CA LEU A 160 -10.74 -3.16 0.11
C LEU A 160 -9.82 -4.16 -0.56
N PRO A 161 -8.69 -4.50 0.08
CA PRO A 161 -7.81 -5.55 -0.42
C PRO A 161 -8.38 -6.93 -0.16
N VAL A 162 -8.41 -7.75 -1.19
CA VAL A 162 -9.02 -9.08 -1.16
C VAL A 162 -8.13 -10.11 -1.86
N LEU A 163 -8.46 -11.37 -1.62
CA LEU A 163 -7.98 -12.54 -2.31
C LEU A 163 -9.10 -13.12 -3.19
N LEU A 164 -8.73 -14.02 -4.09
CA LEU A 164 -9.68 -14.89 -4.78
C LEU A 164 -9.44 -16.33 -4.32
N ASP A 165 -10.51 -17.06 -4.05
CA ASP A 165 -10.44 -18.51 -3.88
C ASP A 165 -10.23 -19.20 -5.25
N PRO A 166 -9.94 -20.53 -5.29
CA PRO A 166 -9.74 -21.24 -6.54
C PRO A 166 -10.94 -21.23 -7.50
N SER A 167 -12.13 -20.91 -7.00
CA SER A 167 -13.36 -20.76 -7.81
C SER A 167 -13.61 -19.33 -8.28
N GLY A 168 -12.71 -18.38 -7.94
CA GLY A 168 -12.82 -16.98 -8.30
C GLY A 168 -13.73 -16.14 -7.40
N ARG A 169 -14.16 -16.67 -6.24
CA ARG A 169 -14.95 -15.93 -5.25
C ARG A 169 -14.05 -15.05 -4.40
N ILE A 170 -14.58 -13.89 -4.00
CA ILE A 170 -13.91 -12.94 -3.12
C ILE A 170 -13.64 -13.60 -1.77
N ALA A 171 -12.41 -13.51 -1.28
CA ALA A 171 -12.00 -13.93 0.05
C ALA A 171 -11.28 -12.78 0.77
N LEU A 172 -11.42 -12.72 2.09
CA LEU A 172 -10.70 -11.73 2.90
C LEU A 172 -9.32 -12.27 3.27
N PRO A 173 -8.26 -11.44 3.18
CA PRO A 173 -6.94 -11.86 3.63
C PRO A 173 -6.94 -12.05 5.15
N ARG A 174 -6.29 -13.11 5.61
CA ARG A 174 -5.97 -13.31 7.02
C ARG A 174 -4.68 -12.58 7.38
N GLU A 175 -4.37 -12.49 8.68
CA GLU A 175 -3.13 -11.87 9.16
C GLU A 175 -1.90 -12.50 8.49
N GLY A 176 -1.05 -11.66 7.87
CA GLY A 176 0.15 -12.07 7.14
C GLY A 176 -0.05 -12.36 5.65
N GLU A 177 -1.28 -12.69 5.21
CA GLU A 177 -1.57 -12.94 3.80
C GLU A 177 -1.51 -11.63 2.99
N ALA A 178 -0.82 -11.68 1.85
CA ALA A 178 -0.79 -10.56 0.92
C ALA A 178 -2.01 -10.63 0.00
N SER A 179 -2.85 -9.60 0.04
CA SER A 179 -3.95 -9.44 -0.92
C SER A 179 -3.44 -9.40 -2.36
N THR A 180 -4.25 -9.85 -3.32
CA THR A 180 -3.91 -9.87 -4.75
C THR A 180 -4.81 -8.97 -5.59
N HIS A 181 -5.96 -8.59 -5.05
CA HIS A 181 -6.94 -7.75 -5.73
C HIS A 181 -7.42 -6.62 -4.83
N LEU A 182 -8.02 -5.61 -5.43
CA LEU A 182 -8.74 -4.53 -4.77
C LEU A 182 -10.19 -4.53 -5.23
N ILE A 183 -11.13 -4.55 -4.31
CA ILE A 183 -12.49 -4.11 -4.57
C ILE A 183 -12.51 -2.59 -4.47
N LYS A 184 -13.07 -1.91 -5.46
CA LYS A 184 -13.45 -0.51 -5.38
C LYS A 184 -14.97 -0.43 -5.46
N ARG A 185 -15.59 0.01 -4.38
CA ARG A 185 -17.06 0.17 -4.32
C ARG A 185 -17.46 1.34 -5.21
N GLU A 186 -18.57 1.20 -5.93
CA GLU A 186 -19.19 2.32 -6.63
C GLU A 186 -19.75 3.34 -5.62
N PRO A 187 -19.36 4.63 -5.67
CA PRO A 187 -19.90 5.63 -4.76
C PRO A 187 -21.36 5.95 -5.10
N ASP A 188 -22.20 6.15 -4.09
CA ASP A 188 -23.62 6.49 -4.28
C ASP A 188 -23.85 7.77 -5.09
N HIS A 189 -22.91 8.71 -5.01
CA HIS A 189 -22.96 10.00 -5.73
C HIS A 189 -22.39 9.93 -7.16
N LEU A 190 -21.86 8.79 -7.60
CA LEU A 190 -21.27 8.57 -8.93
C LEU A 190 -21.68 7.20 -9.51
N PRO A 191 -22.98 7.03 -9.86
CA PRO A 191 -23.45 5.79 -10.45
C PRO A 191 -22.76 5.52 -11.80
N GLY A 192 -22.43 4.25 -12.05
CA GLY A 192 -21.71 3.81 -13.25
C GLY A 192 -20.20 4.04 -13.22
N LEU A 193 -19.62 4.55 -12.13
CA LEU A 193 -18.17 4.73 -12.01
C LEU A 193 -17.41 3.41 -12.14
N ALA A 194 -17.93 2.31 -11.58
CA ALA A 194 -17.26 1.01 -11.67
C ALA A 194 -17.20 0.52 -13.12
N ALA A 195 -18.30 0.67 -13.86
CA ALA A 195 -18.38 0.28 -15.27
C ALA A 195 -17.49 1.17 -16.15
N ASN A 196 -17.49 2.48 -15.88
CA ASN A 196 -16.62 3.44 -16.56
C ASN A 196 -15.14 3.07 -16.40
N GLU A 197 -14.71 2.79 -15.17
CA GLU A 197 -13.31 2.46 -14.89
C GLU A 197 -12.90 1.12 -15.54
N ALA A 198 -13.76 0.09 -15.48
CA ALA A 198 -13.53 -1.17 -16.19
C ALA A 198 -13.38 -0.97 -17.70
N PHE A 199 -14.26 -0.17 -18.31
CA PHE A 199 -14.20 0.17 -19.72
C PHE A 199 -12.91 0.91 -20.08
N CYS A 200 -12.53 1.93 -19.30
CA CYS A 200 -11.30 2.69 -19.55
C CYS A 200 -10.05 1.83 -19.45
N LEU A 201 -9.98 0.92 -18.46
CA LEU A 201 -8.87 -0.03 -18.33
C LEU A 201 -8.81 -0.99 -19.52
N ALA A 202 -9.95 -1.54 -19.94
CA ALA A 202 -10.03 -2.42 -21.10
C ALA A 202 -9.62 -1.70 -22.40
N LEU A 203 -10.10 -0.46 -22.61
CA LEU A 203 -9.76 0.36 -23.77
C LEU A 203 -8.26 0.72 -23.79
N ALA A 204 -7.69 1.09 -22.65
CA ALA A 204 -6.26 1.39 -22.53
C ALA A 204 -5.42 0.17 -22.95
N ARG A 205 -5.77 -1.02 -22.46
CA ARG A 205 -5.11 -2.28 -22.84
C ARG A 205 -5.30 -2.61 -24.33
N ALA A 206 -6.50 -2.45 -24.86
CA ALA A 206 -6.78 -2.66 -26.29
C ALA A 206 -6.02 -1.67 -27.19
N SER A 207 -5.68 -0.50 -26.64
CA SER A 207 -4.86 0.53 -27.31
C SER A 207 -3.35 0.31 -27.14
N GLY A 208 -2.93 -0.79 -26.49
CA GLY A 208 -1.51 -1.12 -26.29
C GLY A 208 -0.84 -0.44 -25.09
N LEU A 209 -1.61 0.20 -24.20
CA LEU A 209 -1.07 0.77 -22.96
C LEU A 209 -0.92 -0.31 -21.89
N ASP A 210 0.13 -0.19 -21.07
CA ASP A 210 0.33 -1.02 -19.88
C ASP A 210 -0.63 -0.58 -18.77
N ALA A 211 -1.86 -1.08 -18.84
CA ALA A 211 -2.92 -0.79 -17.90
C ALA A 211 -3.36 -2.04 -17.13
N LEU A 212 -3.85 -1.81 -15.91
CA LEU A 212 -4.31 -2.86 -15.00
C LEU A 212 -5.49 -3.64 -15.59
N VAL A 213 -5.63 -4.88 -15.12
CA VAL A 213 -6.85 -5.67 -15.34
C VAL A 213 -7.88 -5.24 -14.30
N GLY A 214 -8.99 -4.69 -14.78
CA GLY A 214 -10.15 -4.33 -13.96
C GLY A 214 -11.40 -5.02 -14.49
N GLU A 215 -12.10 -5.72 -13.61
CA GLU A 215 -13.35 -6.42 -13.90
C GLU A 215 -14.50 -5.70 -13.22
N TRP A 216 -15.50 -5.30 -13.99
CA TRP A 216 -16.78 -4.91 -13.43
C TRP A 216 -17.50 -6.16 -12.91
N ARG A 217 -17.87 -6.15 -11.64
CA ARG A 217 -18.63 -7.22 -10.99
C ARG A 217 -19.78 -6.62 -10.19
N GLN A 218 -20.70 -7.47 -9.78
CA GLN A 218 -21.88 -7.05 -9.04
C GLN A 218 -22.23 -8.08 -7.95
N ALA A 219 -22.54 -7.56 -6.76
CA ALA A 219 -23.28 -8.27 -5.71
C ALA A 219 -24.69 -7.65 -5.65
N ASP A 220 -25.11 -7.08 -4.52
CA ASP A 220 -26.29 -6.20 -4.49
C ASP A 220 -25.99 -4.84 -5.14
N ARG A 221 -24.71 -4.42 -5.10
CA ARG A 221 -24.20 -3.24 -5.81
C ARG A 221 -23.06 -3.56 -6.77
N PRO A 222 -22.87 -2.72 -7.81
CA PRO A 222 -21.68 -2.77 -8.66
C PRO A 222 -20.40 -2.44 -7.90
N TYR A 223 -19.33 -3.11 -8.27
CA TYR A 223 -17.98 -2.81 -7.82
C TYR A 223 -16.97 -3.14 -8.92
N LEU A 224 -15.81 -2.51 -8.84
CA LEU A 224 -14.67 -2.85 -9.69
C LEU A 224 -13.72 -3.76 -8.91
N LEU A 225 -13.39 -4.92 -9.47
CA LEU A 225 -12.31 -5.76 -8.97
C LEU A 225 -11.05 -5.50 -9.81
N VAL A 226 -9.98 -5.04 -9.18
CA VAL A 226 -8.71 -4.71 -9.86
C VAL A 226 -7.61 -5.62 -9.38
N THR A 227 -6.87 -6.25 -10.30
CA THR A 227 -5.65 -7.00 -9.95
C THR A 227 -4.53 -6.03 -9.53
N ARG A 228 -3.92 -6.30 -8.39
CA ARG A 228 -2.81 -5.48 -7.87
C ARG A 228 -1.54 -5.70 -8.68
N TYR A 229 -0.94 -4.61 -9.16
CA TYR A 229 0.35 -4.66 -9.87
C TYR A 229 1.56 -4.77 -8.94
N ASP A 230 1.39 -4.41 -7.66
CA ASP A 230 2.44 -4.49 -6.64
C ASP A 230 2.51 -5.89 -6.00
N ARG A 231 1.97 -6.91 -6.68
CA ARG A 231 1.91 -8.30 -6.24
C ARG A 231 2.28 -9.21 -7.40
N ALA A 232 3.16 -10.17 -7.16
CA ALA A 232 3.49 -11.23 -8.10
C ALA A 232 3.10 -12.59 -7.53
N ILE A 233 2.51 -13.46 -8.35
CA ILE A 233 2.18 -14.83 -7.95
C ILE A 233 3.35 -15.73 -8.34
N GLY A 234 4.03 -16.29 -7.34
CA GLY A 234 5.13 -17.24 -7.52
C GLY A 234 4.65 -18.63 -7.93
N LYS A 235 5.60 -19.50 -8.31
CA LYS A 235 5.34 -20.83 -8.89
C LYS A 235 4.52 -21.78 -8.00
N ALA A 236 4.47 -21.53 -6.69
CA ALA A 236 3.72 -22.33 -5.71
C ALA A 236 2.47 -21.61 -5.16
N GLY A 237 2.00 -20.56 -5.83
CA GLY A 237 0.87 -19.74 -5.36
C GLY A 237 1.24 -18.76 -4.24
N SER A 238 2.52 -18.68 -3.85
CA SER A 238 3.02 -17.67 -2.92
C SER A 238 2.91 -16.28 -3.53
N VAL A 239 2.34 -15.33 -2.79
CA VAL A 239 2.24 -13.95 -3.24
C VAL A 239 3.48 -13.18 -2.78
N GLU A 240 4.29 -12.75 -3.73
CA GLU A 240 5.42 -11.85 -3.53
C GLU A 240 4.92 -10.40 -3.57
N ARG A 241 5.35 -9.59 -2.59
CA ARG A 241 5.08 -8.15 -2.58
C ARG A 241 6.17 -7.44 -3.36
N LEU A 242 5.79 -6.67 -4.38
CA LEU A 242 6.70 -5.84 -5.15
C LEU A 242 6.72 -4.43 -4.56
N HIS A 243 7.92 -3.86 -4.41
CA HIS A 243 8.03 -2.49 -3.89
C HIS A 243 7.49 -1.50 -4.92
N GLN A 244 6.81 -0.47 -4.43
CA GLN A 244 6.31 0.64 -5.21
C GLN A 244 6.20 1.87 -4.31
N GLU A 245 6.21 3.03 -4.94
CA GLU A 245 5.86 4.30 -4.32
C GLU A 245 5.23 5.21 -5.38
N ASP A 246 4.40 6.15 -4.94
CA ASP A 246 3.88 7.18 -5.82
C ASP A 246 4.88 8.34 -5.98
N PHE A 247 4.61 9.24 -6.93
CA PHE A 247 5.47 10.40 -7.15
C PHE A 247 5.48 11.39 -5.98
N ALA A 248 4.42 11.46 -5.16
CA ALA A 248 4.45 12.32 -3.99
C ALA A 248 5.46 11.79 -2.95
N GLN A 249 5.49 10.48 -2.73
CA GLN A 249 6.47 9.83 -1.86
C GLN A 249 7.88 9.99 -2.40
N ALA A 250 8.10 9.64 -3.68
CA ALA A 250 9.41 9.73 -4.31
C ALA A 250 9.96 11.16 -4.25
N LEU A 251 9.13 12.16 -4.51
CA LEU A 251 9.53 13.57 -4.52
C LEU A 251 9.46 14.23 -3.14
N ALA A 252 9.23 13.47 -2.08
CA ALA A 252 9.04 13.97 -0.74
C ALA A 252 8.05 15.15 -0.70
N MET A 253 6.87 14.99 -1.26
CA MET A 253 5.80 16.01 -1.27
C MET A 253 4.79 15.68 -0.18
N THR A 254 4.60 16.60 0.77
CA THR A 254 3.48 16.52 1.71
C THR A 254 2.23 17.14 1.10
N PRO A 255 1.02 16.58 1.33
CA PRO A 255 -0.24 17.25 0.98
C PRO A 255 -0.29 18.65 1.61
N ASP A 256 -0.63 19.68 0.84
CA ASP A 256 -0.86 21.04 1.33
C ASP A 256 -2.34 21.18 1.74
N PRO A 257 -2.65 21.15 3.06
CA PRO A 257 -4.03 21.22 3.53
C PRO A 257 -4.71 22.56 3.20
N LYS A 258 -3.94 23.64 2.92
CA LYS A 258 -4.51 24.94 2.55
C LYS A 258 -4.90 25.03 1.07
N LYS A 259 -4.35 24.17 0.21
CA LYS A 259 -4.55 24.23 -1.24
C LYS A 259 -5.25 23.02 -1.82
N GLY A 260 -5.45 21.96 -1.04
CA GLY A 260 -6.00 20.70 -1.54
C GLY A 260 -5.16 20.09 -2.67
N ARG A 261 -3.86 20.36 -2.69
CA ARG A 261 -2.90 19.92 -3.72
C ARG A 261 -1.60 19.45 -3.05
N LEU A 262 -0.77 18.70 -3.78
CA LEU A 262 0.57 18.36 -3.30
C LEU A 262 1.42 19.63 -3.13
N GLY A 263 2.18 19.70 -2.04
CA GLY A 263 3.09 20.79 -1.74
C GLY A 263 4.31 20.84 -2.66
N ARG A 264 5.28 21.71 -2.39
CA ARG A 264 6.56 21.65 -3.11
C ARG A 264 7.36 20.42 -2.64
N PRO A 265 8.19 19.81 -3.51
CA PRO A 265 9.13 18.77 -3.10
C PRO A 265 10.00 19.25 -1.93
N HIS A 266 10.18 18.41 -0.92
CA HIS A 266 11.15 18.65 0.16
C HIS A 266 12.59 18.30 -0.28
N VAL A 267 12.76 17.78 -1.50
CA VAL A 267 14.04 17.49 -2.14
C VAL A 267 14.19 18.28 -3.44
N GLU A 268 15.43 18.71 -3.76
CA GLU A 268 15.70 19.43 -5.00
C GLU A 268 15.50 18.51 -6.22
N LEU A 269 14.54 18.85 -7.08
CA LEU A 269 14.31 18.18 -8.35
C LEU A 269 15.37 18.61 -9.37
N ARG A 270 16.25 17.69 -9.77
CA ARG A 270 17.16 17.89 -10.91
C ARG A 270 16.68 17.05 -12.12
N PRO A 271 16.94 17.48 -13.36
CA PRO A 271 16.47 16.75 -14.56
C PRO A 271 16.92 15.28 -14.65
N ASP A 272 18.00 14.93 -13.97
CA ASP A 272 18.61 13.60 -13.93
C ASP A 272 18.40 12.87 -12.60
N TRP A 273 17.47 13.37 -11.76
CA TRP A 273 17.27 12.93 -10.39
C TRP A 273 17.01 11.41 -10.26
N PHE A 274 16.18 10.84 -11.15
CA PHE A 274 15.96 9.39 -11.21
C PHE A 274 17.20 8.62 -11.68
N ALA A 275 17.91 9.13 -12.68
CA ALA A 275 19.05 8.47 -13.30
C ALA A 275 20.29 8.42 -12.39
N ARG A 276 20.51 9.44 -11.55
CA ARG A 276 21.67 9.50 -10.64
C ARG A 276 21.50 8.66 -9.38
N ARG A 277 20.27 8.50 -8.87
CA ARG A 277 20.05 7.82 -7.59
C ARG A 277 19.85 6.32 -7.72
N GLN A 278 19.33 5.82 -8.85
CA GLN A 278 19.18 4.37 -9.10
C GLN A 278 19.30 4.01 -10.60
N PRO A 279 20.52 3.89 -11.14
CA PRO A 279 20.73 3.55 -12.56
C PRO A 279 20.16 2.18 -12.97
N THR A 280 19.94 1.26 -12.03
CA THR A 280 19.44 -0.11 -12.27
C THR A 280 17.91 -0.23 -12.33
N LEU A 281 17.14 0.73 -11.80
CA LEU A 281 15.68 0.63 -11.77
C LEU A 281 15.03 0.93 -13.13
N ILE A 282 15.67 1.75 -13.97
CA ILE A 282 15.20 2.05 -15.33
C ILE A 282 15.36 0.83 -16.26
N GLN A 283 16.31 -0.07 -15.99
CA GLN A 283 16.56 -1.26 -16.83
C GLN A 283 15.54 -2.39 -16.61
N ASN A 284 14.91 -2.49 -15.43
CA ASN A 284 13.96 -3.57 -15.15
C ASN A 284 12.54 -3.30 -15.70
N CYS A 285 12.19 -2.03 -15.96
CA CYS A 285 10.94 -1.68 -16.63
C CYS A 285 10.92 -2.07 -18.12
N SER A 286 12.08 -2.08 -18.79
CA SER A 286 12.17 -2.48 -20.21
C SER A 286 12.28 -3.99 -20.43
N ALA A 287 12.83 -4.73 -19.46
CA ALA A 287 12.95 -6.19 -19.57
C ALA A 287 11.61 -6.93 -19.35
N SER A 288 10.75 -6.41 -18.47
CA SER A 288 9.48 -7.04 -18.12
C SER A 288 8.40 -6.89 -19.22
N SER A 289 8.52 -5.88 -20.07
CA SER A 289 7.60 -5.65 -21.21
C SER A 289 7.99 -6.44 -22.46
N MET A 290 9.27 -6.79 -22.64
CA MET A 290 9.72 -7.61 -23.78
C MET A 290 9.48 -9.12 -23.61
N ALA A 291 9.33 -9.62 -22.38
CA ALA A 291 9.14 -11.05 -22.13
C ALA A 291 7.71 -11.55 -22.34
N ARG A 292 6.74 -10.68 -22.65
CA ARG A 292 5.32 -11.06 -22.90
C ARG A 292 4.87 -10.93 -24.36
N SER A 293 5.80 -10.67 -25.29
CA SER A 293 5.52 -10.52 -26.72
C SER A 293 5.87 -11.78 -27.54
N SER A 294 5.97 -12.95 -26.92
CA SER A 294 6.25 -14.21 -27.61
C SER A 294 5.49 -15.36 -26.97
N ILE A 295 4.22 -15.49 -27.36
CA ILE A 295 3.48 -16.71 -27.74
C ILE A 295 2.09 -16.25 -28.21
#